data_AF-A0A7V9UTE7-F1
#
_entry.id   AF-A0A7V9UTE7-F1
#
_cell.length_a   1.000
_cell.length_b   1.000
_cell.length_c   1.000
_cell.angle_alpha   90.00
_cell.angle_beta   90.00
_cell.angle_gamma   90.00
#
_symmetry.space_group_name_H-M   'P 1'
#
loop_
_entity.id
_entity.type
_entity.pdbx_description
1 polymer ?
#
loop_
_entity_poly.entity_id
_entity_poly.type
_entity_poly.pdbx_seq_one_letter_code
_entity_poly.pdbx_strand_id
1 'polypeptide(L)'
;FFCLAAMSLALLLNVTRASQLAFLISAFSIVVLTGSRKMLLILAAVILPVALGGFLFLQQSRNVGFFDREDESTKYRQTIYREGFNLWTQNARHFFLGVGMDSIKRYAKDWRLFDDGRLPMGHFHSTPLQLVVERGLPALLLWTLILGIYARTLWREFKIQDSGFKIQDSRFKIQDSKLIVQNFAFAEKNLKSEISVPEFADWQTRGILLGCFGGLVGFFTSGLVHYNLGDAEVAMVFFILMGIGVGLCNSRFKIQDSGLQNNLKSRISNLKS
;
A
#
# COMPACT_ATOMS: atom_id res chain seq x y z
N PHE A 1 8.41 18.32 -2.77
CA PHE A 1 7.93 18.99 -1.54
C PHE A 1 6.56 19.65 -1.75
N PHE A 2 6.40 20.51 -2.77
CA PHE A 2 5.13 21.18 -3.09
C PHE A 2 3.95 20.22 -3.32
N CYS A 3 4.11 19.16 -4.12
CA CYS A 3 3.03 18.19 -4.35
C CYS A 3 2.62 17.44 -3.07
N LEU A 4 3.59 17.07 -2.22
CA LEU A 4 3.30 16.39 -0.96
C LEU A 4 2.58 17.33 0.02
N ALA A 5 2.98 18.60 0.07
CA ALA A 5 2.30 19.62 0.85
C ALA A 5 0.88 19.88 0.34
N ALA A 6 0.69 19.97 -0.97
CA ALA A 6 -0.62 20.13 -1.61
C ALA A 6 -1.53 18.92 -1.38
N MET A 7 -1.01 17.69 -1.47
CA MET A 7 -1.76 16.46 -1.17
C MET A 7 -2.12 16.37 0.31
N SER A 8 -1.19 16.72 1.21
CA SER A 8 -1.44 16.73 2.65
C SER A 8 -2.47 17.80 3.02
N LEU A 9 -2.39 18.98 2.38
CA LEU A 9 -3.37 20.05 2.55
C LEU A 9 -4.74 19.64 2.02
N ALA A 10 -4.81 19.02 0.82
CA ALA A 10 -6.06 18.51 0.26
C ALA A 10 -6.68 17.43 1.17
N LEU A 11 -5.88 16.53 1.76
CA LEU A 11 -6.35 15.54 2.73
C LEU A 11 -6.84 16.17 4.05
N LEU A 12 -6.16 17.19 4.55
CA LEU A 12 -6.57 17.93 5.75
C LEU A 12 -7.87 18.71 5.53
N LEU A 13 -8.04 19.26 4.34
CA LEU A 13 -9.26 19.96 3.93
C LEU A 13 -10.42 19.00 3.64
N ASN A 14 -10.13 17.71 3.40
CA ASN A 14 -11.15 16.70 3.20
C ASN A 14 -11.68 16.20 4.56
N VAL A 15 -12.98 16.35 4.81
CA VAL A 15 -13.64 16.07 6.11
C VAL A 15 -13.70 14.54 6.43
N THR A 16 -13.11 13.69 5.60
CA THR A 16 -13.18 12.23 5.71
C THR A 16 -12.07 11.68 6.61
N ARG A 17 -12.35 11.59 7.93
CA ARG A 17 -11.42 11.05 8.95
C ARG A 17 -10.76 9.72 8.59
N ALA A 18 -11.46 8.85 7.87
CA ALA A 18 -10.97 7.54 7.45
C ALA A 18 -9.86 7.61 6.38
N SER A 19 -9.93 8.56 5.43
CA SER A 19 -8.89 8.72 4.40
C SER A 19 -7.59 9.25 5.01
N GLN A 20 -7.71 10.18 5.97
CA GLN A 20 -6.59 10.70 6.76
C GLN A 20 -5.92 9.59 7.58
N LEU A 21 -6.70 8.73 8.24
CA LEU A 21 -6.15 7.60 9.00
C LEU A 21 -5.46 6.57 8.10
N ALA A 22 -6.05 6.23 6.95
CA ALA A 22 -5.45 5.32 5.99
C ALA A 22 -4.12 5.87 5.45
N PHE A 23 -4.06 7.17 5.16
CA PHE A 23 -2.82 7.86 4.79
C PHE A 23 -1.77 7.79 5.89
N LEU A 24 -2.15 8.04 7.16
CA LEU A 24 -1.25 7.94 8.30
C LEU A 24 -0.69 6.53 8.48
N ILE A 25 -1.52 5.48 8.37
CA ILE A 25 -1.08 4.08 8.46
C ILE A 25 -0.12 3.75 7.31
N SER A 26 -0.41 4.22 6.10
CA SER A 26 0.45 4.05 4.93
C SER A 26 1.81 4.73 5.12
N ALA A 27 1.82 6.01 5.51
CA ALA A 27 3.02 6.77 5.78
C ALA A 27 3.86 6.14 6.90
N PHE A 28 3.21 5.75 8.00
CA PHE A 28 3.86 5.04 9.10
C PHE A 28 4.50 3.73 8.64
N SER A 29 3.80 2.94 7.82
CA SER A 29 4.33 1.69 7.26
C SER A 29 5.58 1.94 6.42
N ILE A 30 5.58 2.96 5.56
CA ILE A 30 6.78 3.34 4.78
C ILE A 30 7.93 3.74 5.70
N VAL A 31 7.68 4.58 6.72
CA VAL A 31 8.70 5.02 7.68
C VAL A 31 9.26 3.84 8.47
N VAL A 32 8.44 2.89 8.88
CA VAL A 32 8.92 1.69 9.60
C VAL A 32 9.85 0.84 8.71
N LEU A 33 9.56 0.75 7.41
CA LEU A 33 10.36 -0.05 6.49
C LEU A 33 11.67 0.63 6.05
N THR A 34 11.74 1.96 6.12
CA THR A 34 12.86 2.73 5.53
C THR A 34 13.63 3.57 6.54
N GLY A 35 12.98 3.96 7.63
CA GLY A 35 13.48 4.88 8.62
C GLY A 35 14.51 4.24 9.54
N SER A 36 15.50 5.03 9.93
CA SER A 36 16.37 4.65 11.04
C SER A 36 15.58 4.65 12.35
N ARG A 37 16.02 3.85 13.34
CA ARG A 37 15.44 3.87 14.70
C ARG A 37 15.34 5.30 15.28
N LYS A 38 16.30 6.17 14.94
CA LYS A 38 16.30 7.58 15.32
C LYS A 38 15.17 8.36 14.65
N MET A 39 14.92 8.14 13.36
CA MET A 39 13.82 8.78 12.63
C MET A 39 12.47 8.37 13.19
N LEU A 40 12.29 7.09 13.54
CA LEU A 40 11.07 6.61 14.20
C LEU A 40 10.85 7.26 15.57
N LEU A 41 11.92 7.39 16.37
CA LEU A 41 11.85 8.06 17.68
C LEU A 41 11.52 9.55 17.54
N ILE A 42 12.11 10.24 16.56
CA ILE A 42 11.80 11.65 16.26
C ILE A 42 10.34 11.79 15.82
N LEU A 43 9.87 10.93 14.92
CA LEU A 43 8.48 10.95 14.47
C LEU A 43 7.52 10.71 15.64
N ALA A 44 7.80 9.73 16.50
CA ALA A 44 7.02 9.46 17.69
C ALA A 44 7.03 10.66 18.65
N ALA A 45 8.19 11.29 18.87
CA ALA A 45 8.34 12.47 19.71
C ALA A 45 7.58 13.70 19.17
N VAL A 46 7.26 13.76 17.88
CA VAL A 46 6.44 14.84 17.29
C VAL A 46 4.95 14.45 17.26
N ILE A 47 4.63 13.22 16.86
CA ILE A 47 3.25 12.76 16.70
C ILE A 47 2.56 12.59 18.06
N LEU A 48 3.23 12.04 19.07
CA LEU A 48 2.62 11.83 20.40
C LEU A 48 2.17 13.15 21.05
N PRO A 49 2.99 14.22 21.12
CA PRO A 49 2.55 15.49 21.69
C PRO A 49 1.45 16.16 20.88
N VAL A 50 1.49 16.08 19.55
CA VAL A 50 0.44 16.65 18.68
C VAL A 50 -0.87 15.90 18.85
N ALA A 51 -0.83 14.57 18.88
CA ALA A 51 -2.01 13.73 19.12
C ALA A 51 -2.58 13.92 20.54
N LEU A 52 -1.71 14.01 21.54
CA LEU A 52 -2.10 14.25 22.94
C LEU A 52 -2.65 15.67 23.13
N GLY A 53 -2.00 16.68 22.55
CA GLY A 53 -2.45 18.08 22.58
C GLY A 53 -3.78 18.24 21.85
N GLY A 54 -3.94 17.62 20.68
CA GLY A 54 -5.21 17.55 19.96
C GLY A 54 -6.30 16.83 20.78
N PHE A 55 -5.95 15.71 21.42
CA PHE A 55 -6.86 14.96 22.30
C PHE A 55 -7.36 15.81 23.48
N LEU A 56 -6.45 16.47 24.20
CA LEU A 56 -6.79 17.32 25.34
C LEU A 56 -7.58 18.57 24.91
N PHE A 57 -7.20 19.19 23.80
CA PHE A 57 -7.89 20.36 23.25
C PHE A 57 -9.30 20.02 22.78
N LEU A 58 -9.49 18.87 22.13
CA LEU A 58 -10.80 18.38 21.72
C LEU A 58 -11.66 18.03 22.94
N GLN A 59 -11.08 17.43 23.98
CA GLN A 59 -11.77 17.13 25.23
C GLN A 59 -12.22 18.40 25.97
N GLN A 60 -11.44 19.49 25.92
CA GLN A 60 -11.81 20.78 26.53
C GLN A 60 -12.79 21.59 25.68
N SER A 61 -12.62 21.61 24.36
CA SER A 61 -13.39 22.47 23.45
C SER A 61 -14.73 21.87 23.05
N ARG A 62 -14.93 20.58 23.27
CA ARG A 62 -16.12 19.86 22.82
C ARG A 62 -16.63 18.93 23.91
N ASN A 63 -17.74 19.32 24.52
CA ASN A 63 -18.55 18.49 25.42
C ASN A 63 -19.29 17.36 24.64
N VAL A 64 -18.66 16.78 23.62
CA VAL A 64 -19.17 15.66 22.82
C VAL A 64 -18.18 14.51 22.89
N GLY A 65 -18.65 13.33 23.30
CA GLY A 65 -17.83 12.14 23.44
C GLY A 65 -17.18 11.73 22.11
N PHE A 66 -15.99 11.12 22.18
CA PHE A 66 -15.26 10.57 21.01
C PHE A 66 -16.10 9.63 20.14
N PHE A 67 -17.10 8.99 20.76
CA PHE A 67 -18.14 8.20 20.11
C PHE A 67 -19.47 8.91 20.34
N ASP A 68 -19.77 9.87 19.48
CA ASP A 68 -21.09 10.47 19.48
C ASP A 68 -22.09 9.40 19.00
N ARG A 69 -22.79 8.78 19.94
CA ARG A 69 -23.82 7.78 19.66
C ARG A 69 -25.00 8.37 18.89
N GLU A 70 -25.07 9.70 18.76
CA GLU A 70 -26.09 10.45 18.00
C GLU A 70 -25.64 10.79 16.57
N ASP A 71 -24.40 10.47 16.16
CA ASP A 71 -23.94 10.72 14.79
C ASP A 71 -24.67 9.81 13.79
N GLU A 72 -25.63 10.40 13.08
CA GLU A 72 -26.45 9.76 12.05
C GLU A 72 -25.61 9.03 11.00
N SER A 73 -24.38 9.51 10.70
CA SER A 73 -23.49 8.84 9.74
C SER A 73 -22.89 7.54 10.27
N THR A 74 -22.65 7.46 11.58
CA THR A 74 -22.12 6.27 12.24
C THR A 74 -23.23 5.25 12.45
N LYS A 75 -24.42 5.69 12.89
CA LYS A 75 -25.62 4.85 12.96
C LYS A 75 -25.97 4.24 11.61
N TYR A 76 -25.93 5.04 10.54
CA TYR A 76 -26.17 4.58 9.18
C TYR A 76 -25.21 3.44 8.81
N ARG A 77 -23.89 3.61 8.98
CA ARG A 77 -22.92 2.55 8.68
C ARG A 77 -23.16 1.28 9.50
N GLN A 78 -23.48 1.40 10.79
CA GLN A 78 -23.76 0.25 11.64
C GLN A 78 -24.97 -0.55 11.16
N THR A 79 -26.06 0.12 10.78
CA THR A 79 -27.26 -0.53 10.24
C THR A 79 -26.95 -1.22 8.92
N ILE A 80 -26.30 -0.53 7.99
CA ILE A 80 -25.95 -1.09 6.68
C ILE A 80 -24.97 -2.25 6.79
N TYR A 81 -24.02 -2.21 7.73
CA TYR A 81 -23.08 -3.31 7.95
C TYR A 81 -23.79 -4.55 8.49
N ARG A 82 -24.68 -4.35 9.47
CA ARG A 82 -25.49 -5.42 10.05
C ARG A 82 -26.39 -6.07 8.99
N GLU A 83 -27.11 -5.26 8.23
CA GLU A 83 -28.00 -5.75 7.18
C GLU A 83 -27.24 -6.44 6.04
N GLY A 84 -26.10 -5.88 5.61
CA GLY A 84 -25.23 -6.52 4.62
C GLY A 84 -24.69 -7.87 5.10
N PHE A 85 -24.19 -7.93 6.33
CA PHE A 85 -23.71 -9.18 6.91
C PHE A 85 -24.83 -10.22 7.05
N ASN A 86 -26.02 -9.81 7.49
CA ASN A 86 -27.19 -10.67 7.58
C ASN A 86 -27.60 -11.19 6.20
N LEU A 87 -27.62 -10.34 5.18
CA LEU A 87 -27.95 -10.73 3.80
C LEU A 87 -26.94 -11.73 3.24
N TRP A 88 -25.65 -11.49 3.46
CA TRP A 88 -24.57 -12.40 3.03
C TRP A 88 -24.67 -13.78 3.71
N THR A 89 -24.97 -13.80 5.01
CA THR A 89 -25.01 -15.04 5.81
C THR A 89 -26.37 -15.74 5.82
N GLN A 90 -27.40 -15.14 5.20
CA GLN A 90 -28.78 -15.63 5.23
C GLN A 90 -28.93 -17.07 4.72
N ASN A 91 -28.19 -17.44 3.68
CA ASN A 91 -28.24 -18.77 3.09
C ASN A 91 -26.91 -19.12 2.40
N ALA A 92 -26.69 -20.42 2.14
CA ALA A 92 -25.45 -20.89 1.52
C ALA A 92 -25.17 -20.27 0.14
N ARG A 93 -26.23 -19.99 -0.65
CA ARG A 93 -26.08 -19.36 -1.97
C ARG A 93 -25.50 -17.96 -1.85
N HIS A 94 -26.05 -17.12 -0.97
CA HIS A 94 -25.53 -15.77 -0.72
C HIS A 94 -24.12 -15.83 -0.14
N PHE A 95 -23.86 -16.80 0.75
CA PHE A 95 -22.55 -16.96 1.36
C PHE A 95 -21.46 -17.21 0.30
N PHE A 96 -21.72 -18.12 -0.65
CA PHE A 96 -20.74 -18.53 -1.66
C PHE A 96 -20.76 -17.71 -2.95
N LEU A 97 -21.92 -17.27 -3.43
CA LEU A 97 -22.05 -16.58 -4.72
C LEU A 97 -22.38 -15.09 -4.58
N GLY A 98 -22.79 -14.67 -3.39
CA GLY A 98 -23.40 -13.37 -3.19
C GLY A 98 -24.80 -13.28 -3.81
N VAL A 99 -25.35 -12.08 -3.79
CA VAL A 99 -26.67 -11.76 -4.35
C VAL A 99 -26.61 -11.26 -5.79
N GLY A 100 -25.42 -11.08 -6.35
CA GLY A 100 -25.19 -10.49 -7.67
C GLY A 100 -24.96 -8.97 -7.60
N MET A 101 -24.16 -8.47 -8.54
CA MET A 101 -23.94 -7.03 -8.72
C MET A 101 -25.25 -6.32 -9.03
N ASP A 102 -25.40 -5.10 -8.50
CA ASP A 102 -26.59 -4.24 -8.70
C ASP A 102 -27.92 -4.81 -8.21
N SER A 103 -27.95 -6.03 -7.66
CA SER A 103 -29.17 -6.64 -7.12
C SER A 103 -29.78 -5.82 -5.98
N ILE A 104 -28.96 -5.12 -5.20
CA ILE A 104 -29.43 -4.23 -4.13
C ILE A 104 -30.31 -3.11 -4.71
N LYS A 105 -29.93 -2.54 -5.87
CA LYS A 105 -30.70 -1.47 -6.52
C LYS A 105 -32.12 -1.92 -6.90
N ARG A 106 -32.30 -3.21 -7.15
CA ARG A 106 -33.57 -3.81 -7.59
C ARG A 106 -34.38 -4.39 -6.44
N TYR A 107 -33.72 -5.06 -5.49
CA TYR A 107 -34.36 -5.91 -4.47
C TYR A 107 -34.23 -5.38 -3.04
N ALA A 108 -33.67 -4.19 -2.82
CA ALA A 108 -33.52 -3.64 -1.46
C ALA A 108 -34.85 -3.59 -0.68
N LYS A 109 -35.96 -3.26 -1.34
CA LYS A 109 -37.28 -3.24 -0.71
C LYS A 109 -37.75 -4.65 -0.32
N ASP A 110 -37.55 -5.63 -1.20
CA ASP A 110 -37.94 -7.02 -0.95
C ASP A 110 -37.12 -7.64 0.19
N TRP A 111 -35.86 -7.20 0.34
CA TRP A 111 -34.95 -7.61 1.42
C TRP A 111 -35.01 -6.72 2.66
N ARG A 112 -35.89 -5.71 2.66
CA ARG A 112 -36.08 -4.75 3.77
C ARG A 112 -34.78 -4.08 4.22
N LEU A 113 -33.88 -3.81 3.26
CA LEU A 113 -32.62 -3.11 3.49
C LEU A 113 -32.86 -1.61 3.75
N PHE A 114 -31.85 -0.96 4.32
CA PHE A 114 -31.81 0.46 4.63
C PHE A 114 -32.88 0.86 5.66
N ASP A 115 -33.00 0.08 6.75
CA ASP A 115 -34.06 0.24 7.76
C ASP A 115 -35.46 0.30 7.13
N ASP A 116 -35.81 -0.75 6.36
CA ASP A 116 -37.09 -0.84 5.64
C ASP A 116 -37.33 0.33 4.66
N GLY A 117 -36.24 0.86 4.08
CA GLY A 117 -36.24 2.00 3.16
C GLY A 117 -36.28 3.38 3.80
N ARG A 118 -36.15 3.51 5.12
CA ARG A 118 -36.06 4.80 5.82
C ARG A 118 -34.72 5.49 5.63
N LEU A 119 -33.66 4.71 5.43
CA LEU A 119 -32.32 5.21 5.14
C LEU A 119 -32.12 5.33 3.63
N PRO A 120 -31.29 6.29 3.17
CA PRO A 120 -30.99 6.42 1.76
C PRO A 120 -30.31 5.15 1.23
N MET A 121 -30.75 4.69 0.06
CA MET A 121 -30.13 3.56 -0.62
C MET A 121 -28.68 3.90 -1.00
N GLY A 122 -27.77 2.97 -0.75
CA GLY A 122 -26.35 3.15 -1.05
C GLY A 122 -25.58 1.84 -1.12
N HIS A 123 -24.28 1.93 -0.89
CA HIS A 123 -23.37 0.79 -0.83
C HIS A 123 -22.99 0.49 0.63
N PHE A 124 -22.36 -0.65 0.88
CA PHE A 124 -22.02 -1.12 2.23
C PHE A 124 -20.85 -0.39 2.88
N HIS A 125 -20.36 0.71 2.31
CA HIS A 125 -19.22 1.49 2.81
C HIS A 125 -18.05 0.62 3.33
N SER A 126 -17.78 -0.51 2.68
CA SER A 126 -16.71 -1.43 3.05
C SER A 126 -16.47 -2.35 1.87
N THR A 127 -15.27 -2.33 1.33
CA THR A 127 -14.87 -3.15 0.17
C THR A 127 -15.01 -4.64 0.47
N PRO A 128 -14.53 -5.18 1.61
CA PRO A 128 -14.76 -6.57 1.96
C PRO A 128 -16.24 -6.94 2.03
N LEU A 129 -17.05 -6.12 2.72
CA LEU A 129 -18.47 -6.40 2.88
C LEU A 129 -19.22 -6.34 1.54
N GLN A 130 -18.93 -5.34 0.71
CA GLN A 130 -19.51 -5.22 -0.63
C GLN A 130 -19.17 -6.44 -1.50
N LEU A 131 -17.92 -6.91 -1.45
CA LEU A 131 -17.49 -8.07 -2.22
C LEU A 131 -18.22 -9.34 -1.78
N VAL A 132 -18.33 -9.61 -0.48
CA VAL A 132 -19.01 -10.83 -0.02
C VAL A 132 -20.52 -10.78 -0.26
N VAL A 133 -21.16 -9.61 -0.11
CA VAL A 133 -22.59 -9.49 -0.38
C VAL A 133 -22.88 -9.65 -1.86
N GLU A 134 -22.16 -8.97 -2.75
CA GLU A 134 -22.48 -9.01 -4.18
C GLU A 134 -21.95 -10.25 -4.90
N ARG A 135 -20.77 -10.75 -4.49
CA ARG A 135 -20.00 -11.77 -5.25
C ARG A 135 -19.59 -12.99 -4.39
N GLY A 136 -19.93 -13.00 -3.11
CA GLY A 136 -19.67 -14.12 -2.21
C GLY A 136 -18.24 -14.21 -1.67
N LEU A 137 -18.03 -15.19 -0.78
CA LEU A 137 -16.73 -15.45 -0.14
C LEU A 137 -15.58 -15.72 -1.14
N PRO A 138 -15.75 -16.52 -2.21
CA PRO A 138 -14.67 -16.77 -3.18
C PRO A 138 -14.11 -15.50 -3.82
N ALA A 139 -14.97 -14.51 -4.10
CA ALA A 139 -14.52 -13.24 -4.66
C ALA A 139 -13.67 -12.45 -3.66
N LEU A 140 -14.06 -12.43 -2.37
CA LEU A 140 -13.24 -11.80 -1.33
C LEU A 140 -11.89 -12.51 -1.17
N LEU A 141 -11.88 -13.85 -1.18
CA LEU A 141 -10.65 -14.64 -1.08
C LEU A 141 -9.72 -14.42 -2.27
N LEU A 142 -10.26 -14.35 -3.48
CA LEU A 142 -9.48 -14.06 -4.68
C LEU A 142 -8.92 -12.63 -4.61
N TRP A 143 -9.73 -11.67 -4.17
CA TRP A 143 -9.29 -10.29 -3.99
C TRP A 143 -8.14 -10.17 -2.98
N THR A 144 -8.29 -10.77 -1.79
CA THR A 144 -7.22 -10.77 -0.78
C THR A 144 -5.99 -11.54 -1.22
N LEU A 145 -6.14 -12.61 -2.01
CA LEU A 145 -5.05 -13.33 -2.62
C LEU A 145 -4.26 -12.45 -3.60
N ILE A 146 -4.94 -11.72 -4.49
CA ILE A 146 -4.30 -10.79 -5.43
C ILE A 146 -3.50 -9.73 -4.68
N LEU A 147 -4.11 -9.12 -3.65
CA LEU A 147 -3.41 -8.14 -2.80
C LEU A 147 -2.22 -8.77 -2.07
N GLY A 148 -2.34 -10.01 -1.60
CA GLY A 148 -1.26 -10.75 -0.95
C GLY A 148 -0.10 -11.08 -1.90
N ILE A 149 -0.39 -11.50 -3.13
CA ILE A 149 0.63 -11.75 -4.17
C ILE A 149 1.33 -10.44 -4.53
N TYR A 150 0.57 -9.35 -4.69
CA TYR A 150 1.14 -8.04 -4.98
C TYR A 150 2.03 -7.54 -3.83
N ALA A 151 1.56 -7.64 -2.58
CA ALA A 151 2.36 -7.32 -1.39
C ALA A 151 3.67 -8.12 -1.35
N ARG A 152 3.59 -9.43 -1.58
CA ARG A 152 4.76 -10.33 -1.60
C ARG A 152 5.74 -9.94 -2.69
N THR A 153 5.24 -9.57 -3.87
CA THR A 153 6.06 -9.15 -5.01
C THR A 153 6.84 -7.89 -4.68
N LEU A 154 6.16 -6.85 -4.18
CA LEU A 154 6.82 -5.60 -3.74
C LEU A 154 7.82 -5.84 -2.60
N TRP A 155 7.44 -6.66 -1.61
CA TRP A 155 8.27 -6.96 -0.45
C TRP A 155 9.58 -7.66 -0.81
N ARG A 156 9.53 -8.62 -1.74
CA ARG A 156 10.71 -9.34 -2.20
C ARG A 156 11.73 -8.39 -2.84
N GLU A 157 11.27 -7.54 -3.74
CA GLU A 157 12.14 -6.57 -4.41
C GLU A 157 12.71 -5.54 -3.42
N PHE A 158 11.92 -5.11 -2.44
CA PHE A 158 12.41 -4.22 -1.40
C PHE A 158 13.58 -4.82 -0.60
N LYS A 159 13.49 -6.10 -0.23
CA LYS A 159 14.59 -6.81 0.48
C LYS A 159 15.85 -6.91 -0.37
N ILE A 160 15.72 -7.12 -1.67
CA ILE A 160 16.86 -7.20 -2.60
C ILE A 160 17.56 -5.83 -2.66
N GLN A 161 16.79 -4.76 -2.84
CA GLN A 161 17.34 -3.40 -2.91
C GLN A 161 17.99 -2.94 -1.61
N ASP A 162 17.39 -3.22 -0.45
CA ASP A 162 18.00 -2.85 0.84
C ASP A 162 19.37 -3.51 1.06
N SER A 163 19.49 -4.76 0.60
CA SER A 163 20.77 -5.50 0.64
C SER A 163 21.79 -4.90 -0.32
N GLY A 164 21.37 -4.58 -1.56
CA GLY A 164 22.22 -3.93 -2.56
C GLY A 164 22.75 -2.56 -2.11
N PHE A 165 21.86 -1.74 -1.54
CA PHE A 165 22.20 -0.40 -1.03
C PHE A 165 23.23 -0.46 0.10
N LYS A 166 23.07 -1.38 1.06
CA LYS A 166 24.05 -1.58 2.16
C LYS A 166 25.43 -1.98 1.65
N ILE A 167 25.50 -2.81 0.60
CA ILE A 167 26.77 -3.22 -0.02
C ILE A 167 27.42 -2.02 -0.72
N GLN A 168 26.65 -1.21 -1.45
CA GLN A 168 27.16 -0.03 -2.14
C GLN A 168 27.67 1.04 -1.17
N ASP A 169 26.92 1.35 -0.10
CA ASP A 169 27.34 2.28 0.96
C ASP A 169 28.62 1.81 1.67
N SER A 170 28.72 0.51 1.95
CA SER A 170 29.93 -0.07 2.55
C SER A 170 31.13 0.03 1.60
N ARG A 171 30.95 -0.21 0.29
CA ARG A 171 32.02 -0.01 -0.71
C ARG A 171 32.46 1.43 -0.82
N PHE A 172 31.52 2.38 -0.82
CA PHE A 172 31.82 3.81 -0.89
C PHE A 172 32.68 4.24 0.31
N LYS A 173 32.30 3.84 1.54
CA LYS A 173 33.11 4.06 2.75
C LYS A 173 34.51 3.46 2.66
N ILE A 174 34.64 2.25 2.12
CA ILE A 174 35.94 1.61 1.91
C ILE A 174 36.75 2.35 0.84
N GLN A 175 36.12 2.84 -0.22
CA GLN A 175 36.77 3.58 -1.30
C GLN A 175 37.25 4.95 -0.84
N ASP A 176 36.45 5.68 -0.05
CA ASP A 176 36.89 6.92 0.61
C ASP A 176 38.05 6.66 1.58
N SER A 177 38.00 5.55 2.32
CA SER A 177 39.09 5.13 3.21
C SER A 177 40.34 4.69 2.43
N LYS A 178 40.18 4.09 1.23
CA LYS A 178 41.26 3.69 0.32
C LYS A 178 41.77 4.83 -0.55
N LEU A 179 41.01 5.89 -0.77
CA LEU A 179 41.44 7.12 -1.46
C LEU A 179 42.48 7.89 -0.62
N ILE A 180 42.55 7.60 0.68
CA ILE A 180 43.65 8.02 1.57
C ILE A 180 44.91 7.16 1.32
N VAL A 181 44.78 5.97 0.70
CA VAL A 181 45.87 5.05 0.33
C VAL A 181 46.10 5.10 -1.19
N GLN A 182 46.75 6.17 -1.61
CA GLN A 182 47.25 6.42 -2.98
C GLN A 182 47.88 5.16 -3.62
N ASN A 183 47.87 5.06 -4.96
CA ASN A 183 48.77 4.23 -5.80
C ASN A 183 48.37 2.82 -6.30
N PHE A 184 47.17 2.29 -6.02
CA PHE A 184 46.70 1.01 -6.63
C PHE A 184 45.89 1.17 -7.95
N ALA A 185 45.80 2.38 -8.48
CA ALA A 185 44.88 2.80 -9.54
C ALA A 185 45.05 2.08 -10.90
N PHE A 186 46.14 1.34 -11.11
CA PHE A 186 46.44 0.72 -12.41
C PHE A 186 45.78 -0.66 -12.61
N ALA A 187 45.52 -1.42 -11.54
CA ALA A 187 44.93 -2.76 -11.63
C ALA A 187 43.38 -2.74 -11.62
N GLU A 188 42.77 -1.72 -11.02
CA GLU A 188 41.30 -1.60 -10.88
C GLU A 188 40.61 -1.24 -12.22
N LYS A 189 41.34 -0.61 -13.15
CA LYS A 189 40.80 -0.13 -14.43
C LYS A 189 40.37 -1.26 -15.36
N ASN A 190 41.02 -2.44 -15.27
CA ASN A 190 40.70 -3.61 -16.09
C ASN A 190 39.56 -4.48 -15.51
N LEU A 191 39.25 -4.36 -14.22
CA LEU A 191 38.15 -5.11 -13.60
C LEU A 191 36.81 -4.36 -13.70
N LYS A 192 36.85 -3.02 -13.78
CA LYS A 192 35.65 -2.18 -13.94
C LYS A 192 34.99 -2.30 -15.32
N SER A 193 35.71 -2.74 -16.35
CA SER A 193 35.17 -2.92 -17.70
C SER A 193 34.35 -4.21 -17.88
N GLU A 194 34.45 -5.18 -16.96
CA GLU A 194 33.88 -6.52 -17.15
C GLU A 194 32.60 -6.81 -16.34
N ILE A 195 32.22 -5.91 -15.42
CA ILE A 195 31.01 -6.07 -14.60
C ILE A 195 30.20 -4.77 -14.66
N SER A 196 29.57 -4.53 -15.81
CA SER A 196 28.53 -3.52 -15.95
C SER A 196 27.25 -4.00 -15.25
N VAL A 197 27.21 -3.91 -13.91
CA VAL A 197 25.92 -3.86 -13.22
C VAL A 197 25.24 -2.58 -13.69
N PRO A 198 24.00 -2.59 -14.20
CA PRO A 198 23.38 -1.38 -14.73
C PRO A 198 23.25 -0.34 -13.61
N GLU A 199 24.12 0.67 -13.66
CA GLU A 199 24.25 1.76 -12.70
C GLU A 199 23.22 2.86 -12.97
N PHE A 200 21.97 2.48 -13.21
CA PHE A 200 20.87 3.43 -13.32
C PHE A 200 19.73 3.04 -12.35
N ALA A 201 19.56 3.92 -11.36
CA ALA A 201 18.40 4.11 -10.50
C ALA A 201 18.06 3.08 -9.40
N ASP A 202 18.90 2.93 -8.36
CA ASP A 202 18.56 2.16 -7.16
C ASP A 202 17.58 2.91 -6.23
N TRP A 203 17.83 4.21 -5.95
CA TRP A 203 17.00 4.99 -5.03
C TRP A 203 15.64 5.41 -5.62
N GLN A 204 15.57 5.73 -6.92
CA GLN A 204 14.29 6.08 -7.56
C GLN A 204 13.38 4.86 -7.64
N THR A 205 13.92 3.72 -8.06
CA THR A 205 13.16 2.45 -8.11
C THR A 205 12.66 2.10 -6.71
N ARG A 206 13.52 2.21 -5.70
CA ARG A 206 13.14 2.00 -4.29
C ARG A 206 12.02 2.93 -3.86
N GLY A 207 12.14 4.22 -4.17
CA GLY A 207 11.11 5.21 -3.89
C GLY A 207 9.76 4.89 -4.55
N ILE A 208 9.77 4.46 -5.81
CA ILE A 208 8.55 4.09 -6.54
C ILE A 208 7.93 2.83 -5.93
N LEU A 209 8.72 1.79 -5.64
CA LEU A 209 8.22 0.56 -5.01
C LEU A 209 7.66 0.82 -3.61
N LEU A 210 8.29 1.71 -2.83
CA LEU A 210 7.76 2.15 -1.54
C LEU A 210 6.46 2.92 -1.68
N GLY A 211 6.34 3.79 -2.69
CA GLY A 211 5.08 4.47 -3.02
C GLY A 211 3.98 3.49 -3.40
N CYS A 212 4.30 2.47 -4.20
CA CYS A 212 3.38 1.38 -4.56
C CYS A 212 2.94 0.58 -3.32
N PHE A 213 3.86 0.27 -2.42
CA PHE A 213 3.56 -0.43 -1.17
C PHE A 213 2.68 0.42 -0.24
N GLY A 214 2.98 1.72 -0.11
CA GLY A 214 2.14 2.66 0.61
C GLY A 214 0.74 2.77 0.00
N GLY A 215 0.65 2.82 -1.32
CA GLY A 215 -0.63 2.81 -2.04
C GLY A 215 -1.44 1.55 -1.74
N LEU A 216 -0.80 0.38 -1.70
CA LEU A 216 -1.43 -0.88 -1.30
C LEU A 216 -1.97 -0.84 0.13
N VAL A 217 -1.16 -0.42 1.10
CA VAL A 217 -1.57 -0.32 2.50
C VAL A 217 -2.71 0.68 2.67
N GLY A 218 -2.60 1.86 2.04
CA GLY A 218 -3.62 2.91 2.09
C GLY A 218 -4.93 2.45 1.47
N PHE A 219 -4.88 1.84 0.28
CA PHE A 219 -6.07 1.30 -0.39
C PHE A 219 -6.73 0.20 0.44
N PHE A 220 -5.95 -0.75 0.96
CA PHE A 220 -6.51 -1.84 1.78
C PHE A 220 -7.17 -1.30 3.06
N THR A 221 -6.49 -0.41 3.78
CA THR A 221 -6.98 0.13 5.06
C THR A 221 -8.20 1.03 4.88
N SER A 222 -8.21 1.93 3.88
CA SER A 222 -9.41 2.72 3.58
C SER A 222 -10.56 1.82 3.13
N GLY A 223 -10.25 0.76 2.38
CA GLY A 223 -11.21 -0.21 1.88
C GLY A 223 -11.97 -0.95 2.98
N LEU A 224 -11.48 -0.99 4.22
CA LEU A 224 -12.23 -1.59 5.34
C LEU A 224 -13.48 -0.79 5.69
N VAL A 225 -13.46 0.52 5.47
CA VAL A 225 -14.51 1.48 5.87
C VAL A 225 -15.04 2.34 4.71
N HIS A 226 -14.56 2.08 3.49
CA HIS A 226 -15.04 2.65 2.25
C HIS A 226 -15.12 1.57 1.16
N TYR A 227 -16.03 1.75 0.20
CA TYR A 227 -16.09 0.91 -0.99
C TYR A 227 -15.21 1.51 -2.09
N ASN A 228 -13.90 1.29 -2.00
CA ASN A 228 -12.93 1.87 -2.94
C ASN A 228 -13.17 1.43 -4.38
N LEU A 229 -13.63 0.19 -4.60
CA LEU A 229 -13.88 -0.34 -5.94
C LEU A 229 -15.15 0.22 -6.59
N GLY A 230 -16.01 0.90 -5.82
CA GLY A 230 -17.16 1.62 -6.36
C GLY A 230 -16.82 3.00 -6.90
N ASP A 231 -15.63 3.51 -6.56
CA ASP A 231 -15.10 4.77 -7.04
C ASP A 231 -14.08 4.48 -8.14
N ALA A 232 -14.43 4.85 -9.38
CA ALA A 232 -13.59 4.60 -10.55
C ALA A 232 -12.24 5.33 -10.46
N GLU A 233 -12.21 6.55 -9.90
CA GLU A 233 -10.98 7.35 -9.80
C GLU A 233 -9.99 6.65 -8.86
N VAL A 234 -10.46 6.24 -7.69
CA VAL A 234 -9.65 5.54 -6.68
C VAL A 234 -9.18 4.19 -7.19
N ALA A 235 -10.08 3.41 -7.82
CA ALA A 235 -9.75 2.10 -8.36
C ALA A 235 -8.71 2.18 -9.49
N MET A 236 -8.86 3.12 -10.43
CA MET A 236 -7.92 3.29 -11.54
C MET A 236 -6.52 3.67 -11.06
N VAL A 237 -6.42 4.63 -10.12
CA VAL A 237 -5.12 5.02 -9.55
C VAL A 237 -4.45 3.83 -8.87
N PHE A 238 -5.20 3.03 -8.12
CA PHE A 238 -4.66 1.82 -7.50
C PHE A 238 -4.15 0.80 -8.53
N PHE A 239 -4.92 0.54 -9.59
CA PHE A 239 -4.50 -0.40 -10.64
C PHE A 239 -3.29 0.10 -11.44
N ILE A 240 -3.15 1.41 -11.66
CA ILE A 240 -1.96 2.00 -12.27
C ILE A 240 -0.73 1.78 -11.38
N LEU A 241 -0.84 2.06 -10.08
CA LEU A 241 0.25 1.80 -9.12
C LEU A 241 0.60 0.30 -9.05
N MET A 242 -0.41 -0.56 -9.12
CA MET A 242 -0.21 -2.01 -9.19
C MET A 242 0.58 -2.42 -10.43
N GLY A 243 0.20 -1.92 -11.60
CA GLY A 243 0.89 -2.16 -12.87
C GLY A 243 2.33 -1.66 -12.86
N ILE A 244 2.58 -0.44 -12.37
CA ILE A 244 3.93 0.13 -12.25
C ILE A 244 4.79 -0.73 -11.33
N GLY A 245 4.27 -1.07 -10.14
CA GLY A 245 4.97 -1.89 -9.16
C GLY A 245 5.39 -3.24 -9.75
N VAL A 246 4.45 -3.97 -10.35
CA VAL A 246 4.73 -5.27 -10.98
C VAL A 246 5.69 -5.13 -12.17
N GLY A 247 5.52 -4.11 -13.01
CA GLY A 247 6.37 -3.86 -14.18
C GLY A 247 7.84 -3.63 -13.82
N LEU A 248 8.10 -2.87 -12.75
CA LEU A 248 9.45 -2.66 -12.23
C LEU A 248 10.06 -3.94 -11.68
N CYS A 249 9.27 -4.73 -10.92
CA CYS A 249 9.72 -6.02 -10.38
C CYS A 249 10.10 -7.00 -11.50
N ASN A 250 9.29 -7.09 -12.56
CA ASN A 250 9.52 -8.00 -13.68
C ASN A 250 10.71 -7.59 -14.56
N SER A 251 10.89 -6.28 -14.80
CA SER A 251 11.99 -5.78 -15.63
C SER A 251 13.35 -6.11 -15.01
N ARG A 252 13.46 -6.00 -13.68
CA ARG A 252 14.67 -6.38 -12.92
C ARG A 252 14.96 -7.87 -13.03
N PHE A 253 13.94 -8.72 -12.87
CA PHE A 253 14.10 -10.17 -12.99
C PHE A 253 14.67 -10.57 -14.36
N LYS A 254 14.16 -9.98 -15.45
CA LYS A 254 14.68 -10.22 -16.81
C LYS A 254 16.14 -9.78 -16.97
N ILE A 255 16.50 -8.61 -16.45
CA ILE A 255 17.88 -8.10 -16.52
C ILE A 255 18.85 -9.00 -15.75
N GLN A 256 18.46 -9.46 -14.55
CA GLN A 256 19.29 -10.31 -13.73
C GLN A 256 19.52 -11.69 -14.37
N ASP A 257 18.46 -12.29 -14.92
CA ASP A 257 18.53 -13.60 -15.58
C ASP A 257 19.39 -13.55 -16.86
N SER A 258 19.18 -12.54 -17.71
CA SER A 258 20.00 -12.32 -18.92
C SER A 258 21.49 -12.07 -18.59
N GLY A 259 21.78 -11.30 -17.54
CA GLY A 259 23.15 -11.09 -17.06
C GLY A 259 23.81 -12.40 -16.59
N LEU A 260 23.07 -13.23 -15.86
CA LEU A 260 23.55 -14.53 -15.38
C LEU A 260 23.87 -15.48 -16.55
N GLN A 261 22.98 -15.56 -17.54
CA GLN A 261 23.18 -16.39 -18.72
C GLN A 261 24.39 -15.95 -19.55
N ASN A 262 24.58 -14.65 -19.72
CA ASN A 262 25.73 -14.11 -20.46
C ASN A 262 27.06 -14.42 -19.74
N ASN A 263 27.09 -14.30 -18.41
CA ASN A 263 28.28 -14.64 -17.61
C ASN A 263 28.60 -16.14 -17.70
N LEU A 264 27.58 -17.01 -17.61
CA LEU A 264 27.75 -18.46 -17.77
C LEU A 264 28.29 -18.81 -19.17
N LYS A 265 27.76 -18.20 -20.23
CA LYS A 265 28.26 -18.42 -21.60
C LYS A 265 29.73 -18.00 -21.76
N SER A 266 30.10 -16.85 -21.22
CA SER A 266 31.48 -16.35 -21.22
C SER A 266 32.44 -17.29 -20.46
N ARG A 267 32.04 -17.80 -19.30
CA ARG A 267 32.87 -18.77 -18.55
C ARG A 267 33.04 -20.09 -19.30
N ILE A 268 31.98 -20.58 -19.95
CA ILE A 268 32.03 -21.81 -20.75
C ILE A 268 32.92 -21.61 -21.99
N SER A 269 32.90 -20.45 -22.65
CA SER A 269 33.80 -20.18 -23.78
C SER A 269 35.26 -20.13 -23.33
N ASN A 270 35.56 -19.49 -22.20
CA ASN A 270 36.93 -19.39 -21.67
C ASN A 270 37.50 -20.73 -21.17
N LEU A 271 36.64 -21.71 -20.84
CA LEU A 271 37.07 -23.07 -20.50
C LEU A 271 37.32 -23.95 -21.74
N LYS A 272 36.87 -23.53 -22.93
CA LYS A 272 37.04 -24.25 -24.19
C LYS A 272 38.20 -23.74 -25.04
N SER A 273 38.76 -22.57 -24.70
CA SER A 273 39.98 -21.99 -25.30
C SER A 273 41.22 -22.40 -24.53
#